data_AF-A0A2K5APH9-F1
#
_entry.id   AF-A0A2K5APH9-F1
#
_cell.length_a   1.000
_cell.length_b   1.000
_cell.length_c   1.000
_cell.angle_alpha   90.00
_cell.angle_beta   90.00
_cell.angle_gamma   90.00
#
_symmetry.space_group_name_H-M   'P 1'
#
loop_
_entity.id
_entity.type
_entity.pdbx_description
1 polymer ?
#
loop_
_entity_poly.entity_id
_entity_poly.type
_entity_poly.pdbx_seq_one_letter_code
_entity_poly.pdbx_strand_id
1 'polypeptide(L)'
;MDRNMKRRRRRRRKGMLEELLSKAIHADDINAYTVVYRDKDMLKELSLDEFLKLSENFQSIPASRIVYVKKYGNEVYSSSRARVEQE
;
A
#
# COMPACT_ATOMS: atom_id res chain seq x y z
N MET A 1 -9.43 22.38 -23.39
CA MET A 1 -7.99 22.71 -23.32
C MET A 1 -7.39 21.58 -22.53
N ASP A 2 -6.95 20.53 -23.23
CA ASP A 2 -6.65 19.24 -22.59
C ASP A 2 -5.33 18.74 -23.15
N ARG A 3 -4.33 18.65 -22.27
CA ARG A 3 -3.16 17.75 -22.36
C ARG A 3 -2.12 18.12 -21.30
N ASN A 4 -2.10 17.41 -20.17
CA ASN A 4 -0.90 16.67 -19.74
C ASN A 4 -1.11 15.87 -18.45
N MET A 5 -1.87 14.77 -18.55
CA MET A 5 -1.73 13.65 -17.64
C MET A 5 -0.82 12.62 -18.31
N LYS A 6 0.49 12.60 -18.00
CA LYS A 6 1.37 11.43 -18.24
C LYS A 6 2.81 11.69 -17.77
N ARG A 7 3.12 11.28 -16.54
CA ARG A 7 4.44 10.70 -16.20
C ARG A 7 4.25 9.51 -15.28
N ARG A 8 3.60 8.44 -15.78
CA ARG A 8 3.67 7.11 -15.16
C ARG A 8 5.08 6.56 -15.39
N ARG A 9 6.05 7.01 -14.58
CA ARG A 9 7.37 6.39 -14.48
C ARG A 9 7.16 4.97 -13.95
N ARG A 10 7.26 3.98 -14.84
CA ARG A 10 7.50 2.58 -14.47
C ARG A 10 8.91 2.50 -13.86
N ARG A 11 9.09 2.92 -12.61
CA ARG A 11 10.25 2.54 -11.80
C ARG A 11 9.91 1.26 -11.05
N ARG A 12 10.92 0.41 -10.93
CA ARG A 12 10.85 -1.02 -10.60
C ARG A 12 10.01 -1.27 -9.35
N ARG A 13 9.01 -2.13 -9.48
CA ARG A 13 7.92 -2.40 -8.52
C ARG A 13 8.35 -2.95 -7.15
N LYS A 14 9.64 -3.19 -6.91
CA LYS A 14 10.12 -3.77 -5.65
C LYS A 14 10.34 -2.75 -4.53
N GLY A 15 10.62 -1.48 -4.82
CA GLY A 15 10.89 -0.47 -3.77
C GLY A 15 9.75 0.52 -3.50
N MET A 16 8.74 0.62 -4.38
CA MET A 16 7.71 1.67 -4.26
C MET A 16 6.84 1.53 -3.01
N LEU A 17 6.55 0.29 -2.60
CA LEU A 17 5.80 0.04 -1.36
C LEU A 17 6.65 0.41 -0.14
N GLU A 18 7.90 -0.02 -0.10
CA GLU A 18 8.83 0.28 1.00
C GLU A 18 9.08 1.79 1.12
N GLU A 19 9.28 2.48 0.00
CA GLU A 19 9.41 3.94 -0.03
C GLU A 19 8.13 4.64 0.46
N LEU A 20 6.95 4.15 0.04
CA LEU A 20 5.68 4.70 0.48
C LEU A 20 5.46 4.51 1.97
N LEU A 21 5.72 3.30 2.48
CA LEU A 21 5.59 2.98 3.89
C LEU A 21 6.61 3.77 4.73
N SER A 22 7.86 3.83 4.29
CA SER A 22 8.90 4.63 4.97
C SER A 22 8.50 6.10 5.04
N LYS A 23 7.97 6.67 3.94
CA LYS A 23 7.46 8.05 3.94
C LYS A 23 6.27 8.22 4.86
N ALA A 24 5.33 7.26 4.86
CA ALA A 24 4.16 7.28 5.72
C ALA A 24 4.50 7.16 7.22
N ILE A 25 5.57 6.45 7.57
CA ILE A 25 6.01 6.21 8.94
C ILE A 25 6.86 7.38 9.47
N HIS A 26 7.77 7.92 8.65
CA HIS A 26 8.78 8.87 9.10
C HIS A 26 8.51 10.34 8.71
N ALA A 27 7.72 10.58 7.67
CA ALA A 27 7.60 11.91 7.06
C ALA A 27 6.15 12.40 6.87
N ASP A 28 5.16 11.57 7.17
CA ASP A 28 3.73 11.84 6.94
C ASP A 28 2.93 11.24 8.10
N ASP A 29 1.60 11.36 8.06
CA ASP A 29 0.73 10.84 9.12
C ASP A 29 0.39 9.38 8.89
N ILE A 30 0.92 8.49 9.72
CA ILE A 30 0.63 7.06 9.65
C ILE A 30 -0.87 6.73 9.69
N ASN A 31 -1.66 7.51 10.43
CA ASN A 31 -3.11 7.36 10.56
C ASN A 31 -3.88 7.75 9.29
N ALA A 32 -3.26 8.50 8.38
CA ALA A 32 -3.85 8.86 7.10
C ALA A 32 -3.78 7.72 6.07
N TYR A 33 -2.98 6.69 6.34
CA TYR A 33 -2.79 5.54 5.46
C TYR A 33 -3.58 4.34 5.95
N THR A 34 -4.24 3.68 5.02
CA THR A 34 -4.94 2.43 5.22
C THR A 34 -4.29 1.39 4.32
N VAL A 35 -3.94 0.25 4.89
CA VAL A 35 -3.34 -0.87 4.19
C VAL A 35 -4.35 -2.00 4.06
N VAL A 36 -4.43 -2.56 2.86
CA VAL A 36 -5.19 -3.77 2.58
C VAL A 36 -4.20 -4.89 2.36
N TYR A 37 -4.21 -5.90 3.22
CA TYR A 37 -3.31 -7.03 3.14
C TYR A 37 -4.08 -8.34 3.06
N ARG A 38 -3.44 -9.36 2.49
CA ARG A 38 -4.00 -10.71 2.45
C ARG A 38 -3.60 -11.48 3.70
N ASP A 39 -4.58 -11.84 4.51
CA ASP A 39 -4.48 -12.70 5.69
C ASP A 39 -5.11 -14.06 5.38
N LYS A 40 -4.28 -15.08 5.19
CA LYS A 40 -4.70 -16.40 4.71
C LYS A 40 -5.48 -16.26 3.38
N ASP A 41 -6.80 -16.41 3.41
CA ASP A 41 -7.71 -16.28 2.26
C ASP A 41 -8.61 -15.03 2.31
N MET A 42 -8.44 -14.17 3.31
CA MET A 42 -9.23 -12.95 3.46
C MET A 42 -8.37 -11.70 3.20
N LEU A 43 -8.98 -10.70 2.56
CA LEU A 43 -8.40 -9.37 2.51
C LEU A 43 -8.86 -8.60 3.74
N LYS A 44 -7.90 -8.10 4.52
CA LYS A 44 -8.17 -7.24 5.68
C LYS A 44 -7.70 -5.83 5.38
N GLU A 45 -8.57 -4.87 5.68
CA GLU A 45 -8.30 -3.44 5.58
C GLU A 45 -8.19 -2.86 7.00
N LEU A 46 -7.11 -2.13 7.26
CA LEU A 46 -6.87 -1.43 8.53
C LEU A 46 -5.88 -0.28 8.33
N SER A 47 -5.80 0.62 9.30
CA SER A 47 -4.82 1.71 9.29
C SER A 47 -3.39 1.18 9.31
N LEU A 48 -2.45 1.92 8.72
CA LEU A 48 -1.04 1.54 8.70
C LEU A 48 -0.47 1.39 10.12
N ASP A 49 -0.88 2.24 11.06
CA ASP A 49 -0.50 2.16 12.48
C ASP A 49 -0.92 0.82 13.11
N GLU A 50 -2.19 0.46 12.98
CA GLU A 50 -2.73 -0.81 13.46
C GLU A 50 -2.04 -2.00 12.79
N PHE A 51 -1.73 -1.89 11.49
CA PHE A 51 -0.98 -2.91 10.79
C PHE A 51 0.44 -3.07 11.33
N LEU A 52 1.16 -1.99 11.66
CA LEU A 52 2.49 -2.09 12.24
C LEU A 52 2.46 -2.78 13.61
N LYS A 53 1.47 -2.45 14.45
CA LYS A 53 1.28 -3.11 15.74
C LYS A 53 0.97 -4.60 15.57
N LEU A 54 0.04 -4.93 14.67
CA LEU A 54 -0.37 -6.32 14.42
C LEU A 54 0.73 -7.15 13.75
N SER A 55 1.50 -6.55 12.86
CA SER A 55 2.59 -7.21 12.12
C SER A 55 3.93 -7.22 12.87
N GLU A 56 3.99 -6.64 14.08
CA GLU A 56 5.22 -6.43 14.85
C GLU A 56 6.31 -5.77 13.99
N ASN A 57 6.00 -4.62 13.39
CA ASN A 57 6.88 -3.92 12.43
C ASN A 57 7.33 -4.83 11.27
N PHE A 58 6.35 -5.48 10.62
CA PHE A 58 6.57 -6.40 9.50
C PHE A 58 7.31 -7.71 9.81
N GLN A 59 7.60 -8.03 11.08
CA GLN A 59 8.22 -9.31 11.46
C GLN A 59 7.25 -10.49 11.29
N SER A 60 6.02 -10.34 11.77
CA SER A 60 4.97 -11.36 11.69
C SER A 60 4.24 -11.34 10.34
N ILE A 61 4.05 -10.15 9.74
CA ILE A 61 3.40 -10.00 8.43
C ILE A 61 4.25 -9.12 7.50
N PRO A 62 4.92 -9.70 6.49
CA PRO A 62 5.77 -8.93 5.60
C PRO A 62 4.95 -8.02 4.68
N ALA A 63 5.50 -6.84 4.35
CA ALA A 63 4.87 -5.88 3.44
C ALA A 63 4.50 -6.46 2.06
N SER A 64 5.15 -7.55 1.65
CA SER A 64 4.81 -8.30 0.42
C SER A 64 3.36 -8.84 0.39
N ARG A 65 2.72 -9.01 1.56
CA ARG A 65 1.30 -9.39 1.67
C ARG A 65 0.34 -8.21 1.48
N ILE A 66 0.84 -6.97 1.47
CA ILE A 66 0.04 -5.79 1.21
C ILE A 66 -0.32 -5.76 -0.27
N VAL A 67 -1.62 -5.69 -0.51
CA VAL A 67 -2.24 -5.73 -1.83
C VAL A 67 -2.56 -4.30 -2.28
N TYR A 68 -3.09 -3.47 -1.38
CA TYR A 68 -3.39 -2.07 -1.65
C TYR A 68 -2.94 -1.18 -0.51
N VAL A 69 -2.60 0.06 -0.83
CA VAL A 69 -2.47 1.12 0.17
C VAL A 69 -3.32 2.30 -0.29
N LYS A 70 -4.15 2.80 0.61
CA LYS A 70 -4.98 3.98 0.43
C LYS A 70 -4.45 5.09 1.34
N LYS A 71 -4.48 6.32 0.87
CA LYS A 71 -4.20 7.52 1.66
C LYS A 71 -5.43 8.42 1.60
N TYR A 72 -6.04 8.74 2.75
CA TYR A 72 -7.30 9.50 2.79
C TYR A 72 -8.38 8.94 1.83
N GLY A 73 -8.52 7.60 1.78
CA GLY A 73 -9.44 6.91 0.88
C GLY A 73 -9.01 6.80 -0.59
N ASN A 74 -7.91 7.45 -1.00
CA ASN A 74 -7.39 7.38 -2.37
C ASN A 74 -6.34 6.27 -2.49
N GLU A 75 -6.51 5.36 -3.45
CA GLU A 75 -5.51 4.32 -3.72
C GLU A 75 -4.20 4.94 -4.22
N VAL A 76 -3.15 4.82 -3.39
CA VAL A 76 -1.80 5.32 -3.69
C VAL A 76 -0.85 4.20 -4.13
N TYR A 77 -1.20 2.94 -3.82
CA TYR A 77 -0.46 1.77 -4.24
C TYR A 77 -1.40 0.59 -4.51
N SER A 78 -1.11 -0.13 -5.60
CA SER A 78 -1.74 -1.40 -5.93
C SER A 78 -0.65 -2.40 -6.30
N SER A 79 -0.63 -3.55 -5.63
CA SER A 79 0.20 -4.68 -6.03
C SER A 79 -0.31 -5.26 -7.35
N SER A 80 0.59 -5.75 -8.19
CA SER A 80 0.19 -6.41 -9.45
C SER A 80 -0.64 -7.67 -9.23
N ARG A 81 -0.56 -8.27 -8.03
CA ARG A 81 -1.39 -9.41 -7.62
C ARG A 81 -2.87 -9.06 -7.44
N ALA A 82 -3.19 -7.77 -7.32
CA ALA A 82 -4.52 -7.29 -7.05
C ALA A 82 -5.38 -7.06 -8.30
N ARG A 83 -4.75 -7.00 -9.48
CA ARG A 83 -5.42 -6.65 -10.74
C ARG A 83 -6.17 -7.81 -11.41
N VAL A 84 -6.44 -8.89 -10.69
CA VAL A 84 -6.96 -10.14 -11.28
C VAL A 84 -8.48 -10.27 -11.20
N GLU A 85 -9.22 -9.29 -10.67
CA GLU A 85 -10.68 -9.42 -10.50
C GLU A 85 -11.51 -8.30 -11.16
N GLN A 86 -11.21 -7.97 -12.41
CA GLN A 86 -12.20 -7.39 -13.33
C GLN A 86 -12.00 -8.04 -14.71
N GLU A 87 -12.58 -9.22 -14.87
CA GLU A 87 -12.82 -9.87 -16.16
C GLU A 87 -14.32 -10.06 -16.34
#